data_AF-A0A7V8Y758-F1
#
_entry.id   AF-A0A7V8Y758-F1
#
_cell.length_a   1.000
_cell.length_b   1.000
_cell.length_c   1.000
_cell.angle_alpha   90.00
_cell.angle_beta   90.00
_cell.angle_gamma   90.00
#
_symmetry.space_group_name_H-M   'P 1'
#
loop_
_entity.id
_entity.type
_entity.pdbx_description
1 polymer ?
#
loop_
_entity_poly.entity_id
_entity_poly.type
_entity_poly.pdbx_seq_one_letter_code
_entity_poly.pdbx_strand_id
1 'polypeptide(L)'
;MAQRAPGRISPSVAPVVGEKKAWLALDDAEGSVYLKNYKLRGIGDNIEVWVARDRDPVSRRIDFQEGDCRNGARTTITDAQVQYLIQEFDQNIYPTESTAFSVPPPRDGLAAPLPAQLGLPDDYYEGDGDDTVVLIDNVRDANFYDFNNENNNTYIAGFFFSFFNELLDRNVMTIDAYDWLHRTGANPPDEPVPGDNCASAPARPFLYEGVFAHEYQHLLEYYEDVDETIWVNEGLSDWAQTLTGYVDPSVPIDDIDFDSHIQCFLGYLGIETPANPNPRKGGPRELLDAMERPR
;
A
#
# COMPACT_ATOMS: atom_id res chain seq x y z
N MET A 1 -27.24 -10.45 -4.79
CA MET A 1 -27.57 -10.76 -3.38
C MET A 1 -27.10 -12.18 -3.08
N ALA A 2 -25.82 -12.35 -2.75
CA ALA A 2 -25.32 -13.62 -2.24
C ALA A 2 -25.65 -13.68 -0.74
N GLN A 3 -26.38 -14.72 -0.33
CA GLN A 3 -26.73 -14.94 1.08
C GLN A 3 -25.56 -15.60 1.81
N ARG A 4 -25.17 -15.04 2.96
CA ARG A 4 -24.20 -15.62 3.90
C ARG A 4 -24.57 -17.08 4.23
N ALA A 5 -23.63 -18.01 4.04
CA ALA A 5 -23.74 -19.37 4.56
C ALA A 5 -23.43 -19.38 6.07
N PRO A 6 -24.20 -20.09 6.91
CA PRO A 6 -23.95 -20.11 8.35
C PRO A 6 -22.85 -21.11 8.70
N GLY A 7 -21.60 -20.63 8.75
CA GLY A 7 -20.49 -21.31 9.41
C GLY A 7 -20.65 -21.26 10.94
N ARG A 8 -20.10 -22.25 11.65
CA ARG A 8 -20.09 -22.29 13.12
C ARG A 8 -19.24 -21.13 13.66
N ILE A 9 -19.90 -20.10 14.17
CA ILE A 9 -19.26 -18.98 14.85
C ILE A 9 -18.88 -19.45 16.27
N SER A 10 -17.64 -19.92 16.45
CA SER A 10 -16.93 -19.61 17.70
C SER A 10 -16.80 -18.08 17.74
N PRO A 11 -16.98 -17.41 18.89
CA PRO A 11 -16.82 -15.97 18.93
C PRO A 11 -15.36 -15.67 18.60
N SER A 12 -15.09 -15.20 17.37
CA SER A 12 -13.81 -14.59 17.02
C SER A 12 -13.53 -13.53 18.08
N VAL A 13 -12.29 -13.48 18.57
CA VAL A 13 -11.88 -12.30 19.33
C VAL A 13 -11.74 -11.18 18.31
N ALA A 14 -12.87 -10.51 18.04
CA ALA A 14 -12.90 -9.39 17.11
C ALA A 14 -11.78 -8.40 17.48
N PRO A 15 -10.96 -7.97 16.51
CA PRO A 15 -9.81 -7.13 16.77
C PRO A 15 -10.26 -5.81 17.39
N VAL A 16 -9.44 -5.26 18.30
CA VAL A 16 -9.80 -4.04 19.05
C VAL A 16 -8.86 -2.91 18.68
N VAL A 17 -9.39 -1.78 18.23
CA VAL A 17 -8.58 -0.59 17.89
C VAL A 17 -7.64 -0.25 19.06
N GLY A 18 -6.35 -0.15 18.76
CA GLY A 18 -5.28 0.04 19.73
C GLY A 18 -4.52 -1.22 20.13
N GLU A 19 -5.01 -2.39 19.74
CA GLU A 19 -4.28 -3.67 19.80
C GLU A 19 -2.91 -3.54 19.12
N LYS A 20 -1.96 -4.32 19.63
CA LYS A 20 -0.59 -4.36 19.13
C LYS A 20 -0.24 -5.80 18.83
N LYS A 21 0.25 -6.04 17.62
CA LYS A 21 0.59 -7.36 17.12
C LYS A 21 1.83 -7.25 16.24
N ALA A 22 2.66 -8.29 16.24
CA ALA A 22 3.75 -8.43 15.29
C ALA A 22 3.17 -8.91 13.96
N TRP A 23 3.50 -8.25 12.86
CA TRP A 23 3.13 -8.65 11.51
C TRP A 23 4.38 -8.74 10.64
N LEU A 24 4.23 -9.35 9.47
CA LEU A 24 5.28 -9.40 8.47
C LEU A 24 5.50 -8.02 7.85
N ALA A 25 6.76 -7.71 7.57
CA ALA A 25 7.20 -6.50 6.89
C ALA A 25 8.28 -6.87 5.87
N LEU A 26 8.44 -6.04 4.85
CA LEU A 26 9.35 -6.29 3.74
C LEU A 26 10.56 -5.35 3.78
N ASP A 27 11.74 -5.93 3.61
CA ASP A 27 12.95 -5.26 3.17
C ASP A 27 13.28 -5.73 1.76
N ASP A 28 12.76 -5.00 0.78
CA ASP A 28 12.95 -5.32 -0.63
C ASP A 28 14.40 -5.12 -1.06
N ALA A 29 15.04 -4.05 -0.59
CA ALA A 29 16.43 -3.75 -0.94
C ALA A 29 17.40 -4.87 -0.52
N GLU A 30 17.12 -5.53 0.61
CA GLU A 30 17.87 -6.71 1.07
C GLU A 30 17.25 -8.06 0.64
N GLY A 31 16.05 -8.05 0.05
CA GLY A 31 15.31 -9.25 -0.36
C GLY A 31 14.89 -10.13 0.82
N SER A 32 14.43 -9.53 1.92
CA SER A 32 14.12 -10.23 3.16
C SER A 32 12.78 -9.84 3.78
N VAL A 33 12.13 -10.80 4.44
CA VAL A 33 10.91 -10.59 5.22
C VAL A 33 11.26 -10.67 6.70
N TYR A 34 10.72 -9.74 7.49
CA TYR A 34 10.97 -9.64 8.93
C TYR A 34 9.69 -9.38 9.71
N LEU A 35 9.76 -9.48 11.04
CA LEU A 35 8.65 -9.15 11.92
C LEU A 35 8.79 -7.72 12.45
N LYS A 36 7.69 -7.00 12.47
CA LYS A 36 7.59 -5.65 13.04
C LYS A 36 6.29 -5.53 13.81
N ASN A 37 6.26 -4.83 14.95
CA ASN A 37 4.99 -4.56 15.61
C ASN A 37 4.26 -3.41 14.92
N TYR A 38 2.95 -3.61 14.81
CA TYR A 38 1.97 -2.64 14.36
C TYR A 38 0.98 -2.35 15.48
N LYS A 39 0.21 -1.27 15.33
CA LYS A 39 -0.97 -0.98 16.14
C LYS A 39 -2.17 -0.86 15.21
N LEU A 40 -3.25 -1.54 15.56
CA LEU A 40 -4.52 -1.37 14.87
C LEU A 40 -5.05 0.06 15.10
N ARG A 41 -5.29 0.80 14.02
CA ARG A 41 -5.69 2.20 14.03
C ARG A 41 -7.13 2.42 13.59
N GLY A 42 -7.72 1.47 12.87
CA GLY A 42 -9.12 1.51 12.48
C GLY A 42 -9.59 0.17 11.93
N ILE A 43 -10.90 -0.03 11.99
CA ILE A 43 -11.60 -1.20 11.47
C ILE A 43 -12.79 -0.64 10.68
N GLY A 44 -12.98 -1.13 9.46
CA GLY A 44 -14.12 -0.87 8.58
C GLY A 44 -15.06 -2.07 8.51
N ASP A 45 -15.90 -2.11 7.50
CA ASP A 45 -16.80 -3.24 7.24
C ASP A 45 -16.11 -4.41 6.54
N ASN A 46 -15.02 -4.16 5.78
CA ASN A 46 -14.25 -5.17 5.05
C ASN A 46 -12.72 -4.97 5.19
N ILE A 47 -12.26 -4.18 6.16
CA ILE A 47 -10.86 -3.75 6.26
C ILE A 47 -10.39 -3.55 7.71
N GLU A 48 -9.16 -3.96 8.00
CA GLU A 48 -8.43 -3.62 9.23
C GLU A 48 -7.14 -2.85 8.91
N VAL A 49 -6.96 -1.67 9.50
CA VAL A 49 -5.78 -0.83 9.21
C VAL A 49 -4.80 -0.83 10.37
N TRP A 50 -3.63 -1.45 10.16
CA TRP A 50 -2.55 -1.58 11.12
C TRP A 50 -1.38 -0.67 10.74
N VAL A 51 -0.88 0.17 11.64
CA VAL A 51 0.26 1.07 11.37
C VAL A 51 1.49 0.64 12.16
N ALA A 52 2.62 0.51 11.46
CA ALA A 52 3.90 0.14 12.05
C ALA A 52 4.33 1.13 13.13
N ARG A 53 4.93 0.61 14.22
CA ARG A 53 5.16 1.42 15.44
C ARG A 53 6.42 1.11 16.22
N ASP A 54 7.22 0.20 15.73
CA ASP A 54 8.39 -0.30 16.45
C ASP A 54 9.63 0.56 16.29
N ARG A 55 10.76 0.10 16.83
CA ARG A 55 12.07 0.65 16.53
C ARG A 55 13.04 -0.51 16.44
N ASP A 56 13.88 -0.49 15.44
CA ASP A 56 15.01 -1.40 15.30
C ASP A 56 16.27 -0.59 14.95
N PRO A 57 17.42 -1.23 14.63
CA PRO A 57 18.63 -0.52 14.28
C PRO A 57 18.55 0.33 12.99
N VAL A 58 17.55 0.08 12.13
CA VAL A 58 17.42 0.71 10.81
C VAL A 58 16.48 1.92 10.87
N SER A 59 15.29 1.77 11.46
CA SER A 59 14.34 2.89 11.58
C SER A 59 13.41 2.81 12.80
N ARG A 60 12.63 3.87 12.97
CA ARG A 60 11.64 4.02 14.02
C ARG A 60 10.26 4.23 13.42
N ARG A 61 9.31 3.36 13.78
CA ARG A 61 7.91 3.38 13.35
C ARG A 61 7.85 3.31 11.82
N ILE A 62 7.39 4.39 11.22
CA ILE A 62 7.22 4.62 9.79
C ILE A 62 8.16 5.73 9.28
N ASP A 63 9.13 6.14 10.10
CA ASP A 63 10.19 7.05 9.67
C ASP A 63 11.14 6.30 8.71
N PHE A 64 11.78 7.07 7.84
CA PHE A 64 13.00 6.68 7.14
C PHE A 64 14.15 6.44 8.16
N GLN A 65 15.36 6.25 7.66
CA GLN A 65 16.57 6.16 8.48
C GLN A 65 16.71 7.37 9.43
N GLU A 66 17.29 7.15 10.61
CA GLU A 66 17.45 8.20 11.62
C GLU A 66 18.26 9.39 11.05
N GLY A 67 17.68 10.59 11.13
CA GLY A 67 18.29 11.82 10.62
C GLY A 67 17.94 12.17 9.17
N ASP A 68 17.18 11.33 8.47
CA ASP A 68 16.69 11.64 7.12
C ASP A 68 15.75 12.86 7.13
N CYS A 69 15.94 13.79 6.20
CA CYS A 69 15.17 15.03 6.13
C CYS A 69 13.71 14.85 5.64
N ARG A 70 13.31 13.66 5.19
CA ARG A 70 11.90 13.32 4.91
C ARG A 70 11.09 13.06 6.17
N ASN A 71 11.75 12.74 7.29
CA ASN A 71 11.08 12.45 8.56
C ASN A 71 10.32 13.66 9.13
N GLY A 72 9.27 13.39 9.89
CA GLY A 72 8.45 14.39 10.57
C GLY A 72 7.04 14.44 10.01
N ALA A 73 6.64 15.57 9.43
CA ALA A 73 5.27 15.74 8.92
C ALA A 73 4.92 14.72 7.82
N ARG A 74 5.89 14.38 6.95
CA ARG A 74 5.70 13.45 5.83
C ARG A 74 5.82 11.98 6.20
N THR A 75 6.17 11.67 7.45
CA THR A 75 6.14 10.30 8.00
C THR A 75 5.13 10.21 9.15
N THR A 76 4.09 11.06 9.11
CA THR A 76 3.03 11.09 10.12
C THR A 76 1.69 10.73 9.48
N ILE A 77 1.08 9.64 9.98
CA ILE A 77 -0.27 9.21 9.59
C ILE A 77 -1.28 9.56 10.69
N THR A 78 -2.23 10.43 10.35
CA THR A 78 -3.30 10.86 11.25
C THR A 78 -4.44 9.83 11.33
N ASP A 79 -5.19 9.83 12.44
CA ASP A 79 -6.40 9.00 12.54
C ASP A 79 -7.45 9.42 11.49
N ALA A 80 -7.52 10.70 11.12
CA ALA A 80 -8.44 11.18 10.11
C ALA A 80 -8.14 10.59 8.72
N GLN A 81 -6.87 10.53 8.32
CA GLN A 81 -6.47 9.88 7.05
C GLN A 81 -6.77 8.37 7.07
N VAL A 82 -6.51 7.68 8.19
CA VAL A 82 -6.87 6.26 8.34
C VAL A 82 -8.37 6.05 8.16
N GLN A 83 -9.19 6.84 8.85
CA GLN A 83 -10.65 6.72 8.76
C GLN A 83 -11.19 7.10 7.38
N TYR A 84 -10.56 8.06 6.71
CA TYR A 84 -10.89 8.43 5.34
C TYR A 84 -10.64 7.26 4.38
N LEU A 85 -9.45 6.67 4.38
CA LEU A 85 -9.14 5.55 3.47
C LEU A 85 -9.91 4.27 3.80
N ILE A 86 -10.27 4.04 5.07
CA ILE A 86 -11.24 2.97 5.42
C ILE A 86 -12.58 3.21 4.73
N GLN A 87 -13.09 4.46 4.77
CA GLN A 87 -14.36 4.79 4.12
C GLN A 87 -14.28 4.65 2.59
N GLU A 88 -13.20 5.14 1.98
CA GLU A 88 -12.98 4.96 0.54
C GLU A 88 -12.89 3.48 0.16
N PHE A 89 -12.21 2.67 0.99
CA PHE A 89 -12.12 1.24 0.76
C PHE A 89 -13.50 0.56 0.80
N ASP A 90 -14.24 0.74 1.89
CA ASP A 90 -15.54 0.07 2.08
C ASP A 90 -16.63 0.56 1.13
N GLN A 91 -16.64 1.85 0.78
CA GLN A 91 -17.75 2.46 0.06
C GLN A 91 -17.52 2.53 -1.45
N ASN A 92 -16.26 2.51 -1.90
CA ASN A 92 -15.91 2.65 -3.30
C ASN A 92 -15.06 1.47 -3.79
N ILE A 93 -13.86 1.28 -3.24
CA ILE A 93 -12.85 0.33 -3.78
C ILE A 93 -13.38 -1.10 -3.71
N TYR A 94 -13.64 -1.60 -2.51
CA TYR A 94 -14.09 -2.96 -2.27
C TYR A 94 -15.33 -3.33 -3.10
N PRO A 95 -16.47 -2.59 -3.05
CA PRO A 95 -17.65 -2.98 -3.82
C PRO A 95 -17.46 -2.85 -5.33
N THR A 96 -16.70 -1.86 -5.81
CA THR A 96 -16.46 -1.64 -7.24
C THR A 96 -15.59 -2.74 -7.83
N GLU A 97 -14.44 -2.98 -7.21
CA GLU A 97 -13.49 -3.99 -7.67
C GLU A 97 -14.05 -5.40 -7.49
N SER A 98 -14.74 -5.68 -6.38
CA SER A 98 -15.36 -6.97 -6.20
C SER A 98 -16.51 -7.27 -7.15
N THR A 99 -17.09 -6.24 -7.76
CA THR A 99 -18.07 -6.42 -8.84
C THR A 99 -17.39 -6.69 -10.18
N ALA A 100 -16.23 -6.08 -10.44
CA ALA A 100 -15.54 -6.17 -11.72
C ALA A 100 -14.63 -7.40 -11.84
N PHE A 101 -13.93 -7.75 -10.76
CA PHE A 101 -12.92 -8.80 -10.73
C PHE A 101 -13.42 -10.02 -9.94
N SER A 102 -13.28 -10.02 -8.61
CA SER A 102 -13.66 -11.15 -7.74
C SER A 102 -13.75 -10.73 -6.26
N VAL A 103 -14.01 -11.68 -5.37
CA VAL A 103 -13.92 -11.49 -3.91
C VAL A 103 -12.88 -12.45 -3.35
N PRO A 104 -12.07 -12.04 -2.35
CA PRO A 104 -11.13 -12.96 -1.74
C PRO A 104 -11.89 -13.99 -0.89
N PRO A 105 -11.39 -15.23 -0.76
CA PRO A 105 -11.97 -16.19 0.18
C PRO A 105 -11.76 -15.71 1.62
N PRO A 106 -12.62 -16.13 2.56
CA PRO A 106 -12.42 -15.80 3.97
C PRO A 106 -11.14 -16.44 4.49
N ARG A 107 -10.35 -15.66 5.24
CA ARG A 107 -9.08 -16.04 5.85
C ARG A 107 -9.00 -15.47 7.26
N ASP A 108 -9.33 -16.31 8.24
CA ASP A 108 -9.55 -15.91 9.64
C ASP A 108 -8.30 -15.99 10.52
N GLY A 109 -7.20 -16.55 10.03
CA GLY A 109 -5.93 -16.63 10.73
C GLY A 109 -5.75 -17.89 11.58
N LEU A 110 -6.77 -18.75 11.71
CA LEU A 110 -6.70 -19.95 12.55
C LEU A 110 -5.90 -21.09 11.89
N ALA A 111 -5.72 -21.06 10.57
CA ALA A 111 -4.87 -22.00 9.86
C ALA A 111 -3.45 -21.46 9.59
N ALA A 112 -3.08 -20.32 10.20
CA ALA A 112 -1.78 -19.68 10.01
C ALA A 112 -0.63 -20.61 10.43
N PRO A 113 0.33 -20.92 9.54
CA PRO A 113 1.50 -21.73 9.91
C PRO A 113 2.56 -20.95 10.68
N LEU A 114 2.59 -19.62 10.60
CA LEU A 114 3.65 -18.79 11.19
C LEU A 114 3.70 -18.82 12.73
N PRO A 115 2.58 -18.77 13.48
CA PRO A 115 2.62 -18.77 14.94
C PRO A 115 3.44 -19.94 15.54
N ALA A 116 3.24 -21.15 15.04
CA ALA A 116 3.97 -22.34 15.49
C ALA A 116 5.48 -22.23 15.26
N GLN A 117 5.91 -21.60 14.16
CA GLN A 117 7.34 -21.40 13.84
C GLN A 117 8.01 -20.40 14.78
N LEU A 118 7.23 -19.46 15.33
CA LEU A 118 7.69 -18.39 16.22
C LEU A 118 7.44 -18.69 17.71
N GLY A 119 6.77 -19.79 18.03
CA GLY A 119 6.35 -20.12 19.39
C GLY A 119 5.27 -19.17 19.94
N LEU A 120 4.45 -18.61 19.05
CA LEU A 120 3.28 -17.80 19.38
C LEU A 120 2.04 -18.70 19.56
N PRO A 121 0.98 -18.24 20.25
CA PRO A 121 -0.30 -18.94 20.32
C PRO A 121 -0.88 -19.26 18.93
N ASP A 122 -1.54 -20.41 18.77
CA ASP A 122 -2.11 -20.84 17.48
C ASP A 122 -3.16 -19.85 16.93
N ASP A 123 -3.86 -19.14 17.82
CA ASP A 123 -4.86 -18.11 17.54
C ASP A 123 -4.27 -16.70 17.37
N TYR A 124 -2.94 -16.56 17.28
CA TYR A 124 -2.29 -15.24 17.32
C TYR A 124 -2.76 -14.29 16.20
N TYR A 125 -3.04 -14.80 15.00
CA TYR A 125 -3.53 -14.01 13.86
C TYR A 125 -5.04 -14.09 13.66
N GLU A 126 -5.78 -14.69 14.60
CA GLU A 126 -7.25 -14.78 14.54
C GLU A 126 -7.88 -13.38 14.31
N GLY A 127 -8.88 -13.33 13.44
CA GLY A 127 -9.72 -12.16 13.17
C GLY A 127 -11.06 -12.59 12.56
N ASP A 128 -11.81 -11.63 12.01
CA ASP A 128 -13.18 -11.89 11.54
C ASP A 128 -13.25 -12.66 10.22
N GLY A 129 -12.14 -12.78 9.50
CA GLY A 129 -11.98 -13.64 8.31
C GLY A 129 -12.44 -13.03 7.00
N ASP A 130 -13.42 -12.13 7.03
CA ASP A 130 -13.91 -11.42 5.85
C ASP A 130 -13.11 -10.13 5.55
N ASP A 131 -12.30 -9.65 6.50
CA ASP A 131 -11.57 -8.38 6.37
C ASP A 131 -10.25 -8.52 5.60
N THR A 132 -9.96 -7.50 4.79
CA THR A 132 -8.63 -7.25 4.22
C THR A 132 -7.77 -6.51 5.26
N VAL A 133 -6.64 -7.09 5.64
CA VAL A 133 -5.66 -6.50 6.55
C VAL A 133 -4.73 -5.58 5.75
N VAL A 134 -4.72 -4.30 6.08
CA VAL A 134 -3.80 -3.31 5.51
C VAL A 134 -2.69 -3.01 6.49
N LEU A 135 -1.47 -3.37 6.12
CA LEU A 135 -0.25 -3.07 6.87
C LEU A 135 0.34 -1.77 6.33
N ILE A 136 0.27 -0.69 7.11
CA ILE A 136 0.92 0.58 6.77
C ILE A 136 2.33 0.59 7.35
N ASP A 137 3.33 0.60 6.48
CA ASP A 137 4.74 0.69 6.85
C ASP A 137 5.53 1.50 5.83
N ASN A 138 6.64 2.12 6.23
CA ASN A 138 7.59 2.68 5.26
C ASN A 138 8.45 1.54 4.72
N VAL A 139 8.17 1.10 3.49
CA VAL A 139 8.74 -0.10 2.89
C VAL A 139 10.23 0.11 2.67
N ARG A 140 11.06 -0.87 3.06
CA ARG A 140 12.51 -0.75 2.92
C ARG A 140 12.96 -1.11 1.52
N ASP A 141 12.74 -0.19 0.62
CA ASP A 141 13.16 -0.26 -0.78
C ASP A 141 14.38 0.65 -1.05
N ALA A 142 14.69 0.86 -2.33
CA ALA A 142 15.77 1.74 -2.75
C ALA A 142 15.56 3.22 -2.34
N ASN A 143 14.32 3.71 -2.19
CA ASN A 143 14.04 5.07 -1.74
C ASN A 143 14.20 5.22 -0.23
N PHE A 144 13.83 4.19 0.53
CA PHE A 144 14.00 4.17 1.97
C PHE A 144 15.47 4.35 2.37
N TYR A 145 16.37 3.66 1.65
CA TYR A 145 17.82 3.73 1.86
C TYR A 145 18.52 4.88 1.11
N ASP A 146 17.79 5.65 0.31
CA ASP A 146 18.29 6.86 -0.35
C ASP A 146 18.31 8.03 0.65
N PHE A 147 19.27 8.02 1.57
CA PHE A 147 19.35 9.00 2.66
C PHE A 147 19.25 10.43 2.13
N ASN A 148 18.32 11.22 2.67
CA ASN A 148 18.00 12.58 2.24
C ASN A 148 17.55 12.71 0.77
N ASN A 149 17.02 11.63 0.18
CA ASN A 149 16.53 11.60 -1.20
C ASN A 149 17.58 12.11 -2.22
N GLU A 150 18.86 11.78 -1.99
CA GLU A 150 19.99 12.26 -2.78
C GLU A 150 19.94 11.79 -4.24
N ASN A 151 19.41 10.58 -4.47
CA ASN A 151 19.35 9.94 -5.78
C ASN A 151 17.98 10.07 -6.46
N ASN A 152 16.96 10.57 -5.75
CA ASN A 152 15.60 10.71 -6.24
C ASN A 152 14.99 9.38 -6.71
N ASN A 153 15.24 8.30 -5.96
CA ASN A 153 14.79 6.96 -6.29
C ASN A 153 13.26 6.84 -6.30
N THR A 154 12.71 5.97 -7.16
CA THR A 154 11.32 5.49 -7.05
C THR A 154 11.15 4.74 -5.73
N TYR A 155 9.93 4.72 -5.22
CA TYR A 155 9.57 3.95 -4.04
C TYR A 155 8.37 3.04 -4.35
N ILE A 156 8.27 1.94 -3.62
CA ILE A 156 7.14 1.02 -3.57
C ILE A 156 6.05 1.73 -2.77
N ALA A 157 4.97 2.15 -3.44
CA ALA A 157 3.88 2.87 -2.77
C ALA A 157 2.92 1.93 -2.03
N GLY A 158 2.89 0.67 -2.42
CA GLY A 158 2.17 -0.44 -1.83
C GLY A 158 2.68 -1.74 -2.44
N PHE A 159 2.30 -2.86 -1.83
CA PHE A 159 2.46 -4.17 -2.46
C PHE A 159 1.46 -5.18 -1.90
N PHE A 160 1.04 -6.09 -2.77
CA PHE A 160 0.51 -7.39 -2.39
C PHE A 160 1.60 -8.46 -2.53
N PHE A 161 1.77 -9.29 -1.50
CA PHE A 161 2.66 -10.45 -1.55
C PHE A 161 1.96 -11.67 -0.98
N SER A 162 1.56 -12.60 -1.85
CA SER A 162 0.79 -13.80 -1.48
C SER A 162 1.43 -14.64 -0.38
N PHE A 163 2.77 -14.59 -0.24
CA PHE A 163 3.50 -15.21 0.86
C PHE A 163 2.98 -14.77 2.24
N PHE A 164 2.54 -13.52 2.39
CA PHE A 164 1.96 -13.03 3.64
C PHE A 164 0.61 -13.70 3.89
N ASN A 165 -0.24 -13.84 2.88
CA ASN A 165 -1.53 -14.52 3.02
C ASN A 165 -1.35 -15.97 3.45
N GLU A 166 -0.40 -16.68 2.85
CA GLU A 166 -0.16 -18.09 3.17
C GLU A 166 0.48 -18.29 4.55
N LEU A 167 1.29 -17.35 5.04
CA LEU A 167 1.90 -17.44 6.37
C LEU A 167 0.97 -17.02 7.50
N LEU A 168 0.12 -16.03 7.25
CA LEU A 168 -0.74 -15.41 8.25
C LEU A 168 -2.16 -15.98 8.23
N ASP A 169 -2.53 -16.69 7.17
CA ASP A 169 -3.90 -17.08 6.88
C ASP A 169 -4.87 -15.88 7.00
N ARG A 170 -4.47 -14.74 6.43
CA ARG A 170 -5.23 -13.48 6.34
C ARG A 170 -5.13 -12.93 4.93
N ASN A 171 -6.11 -12.15 4.47
CA ASN A 171 -5.99 -11.39 3.23
C ASN A 171 -5.20 -10.11 3.52
N VAL A 172 -3.95 -9.99 3.06
CA VAL A 172 -3.04 -8.91 3.46
C VAL A 172 -2.54 -8.13 2.25
N MET A 173 -2.60 -6.80 2.35
CA MET A 173 -1.86 -5.89 1.49
C MET A 173 -1.07 -4.89 2.34
N THR A 174 0.02 -4.36 1.79
CA THR A 174 0.88 -3.38 2.47
C THR A 174 0.82 -2.06 1.72
N ILE A 175 0.74 -0.95 2.46
CA ILE A 175 0.72 0.40 1.89
C ILE A 175 1.84 1.21 2.51
N ASP A 176 2.59 1.92 1.67
CA ASP A 176 3.70 2.73 2.11
C ASP A 176 3.24 3.95 2.93
N ALA A 177 4.00 4.34 3.94
CA ALA A 177 3.65 5.42 4.85
C ALA A 177 4.14 6.82 4.42
N TYR A 178 4.83 6.94 3.28
CA TYR A 178 5.51 8.16 2.86
C TYR A 178 4.57 9.22 2.25
N ASP A 179 4.43 10.30 3.01
CA ASP A 179 3.91 11.57 2.55
C ASP A 179 2.42 11.59 2.22
N TRP A 180 1.61 10.87 3.00
CA TRP A 180 0.15 10.94 2.94
C TRP A 180 -0.39 12.36 3.11
N LEU A 181 0.38 13.27 3.72
CA LEU A 181 0.03 14.68 3.81
C LEU A 181 -0.17 15.32 2.43
N HIS A 182 0.71 15.03 1.48
CA HIS A 182 0.69 15.62 0.13
C HIS A 182 0.09 14.68 -0.92
N ARG A 183 -0.37 13.48 -0.52
CA ARG A 183 -0.69 12.37 -1.45
C ARG A 183 -2.04 11.70 -1.19
N THR A 184 -2.86 12.30 -0.34
CA THR A 184 -4.19 11.79 0.01
C THR A 184 -5.23 12.88 -0.16
N GLY A 185 -6.37 12.53 -0.71
CA GLY A 185 -7.49 13.39 -1.00
C GLY A 185 -7.35 14.14 -2.31
N ALA A 186 -8.42 14.85 -2.67
CA ALA A 186 -8.53 15.59 -3.92
C ALA A 186 -7.66 16.86 -4.00
N ASN A 187 -7.31 17.45 -2.86
CA ASN A 187 -6.62 18.74 -2.81
C ASN A 187 -5.57 18.76 -1.69
N PRO A 188 -4.54 17.89 -1.75
CA PRO A 188 -3.45 17.96 -0.79
C PRO A 188 -2.66 19.28 -0.96
N PRO A 189 -1.89 19.72 0.06
CA PRO A 189 -0.97 20.84 -0.11
C PRO A 189 0.03 20.55 -1.25
N ASP A 190 0.45 21.60 -1.95
CA ASP A 190 1.45 21.52 -3.02
C ASP A 190 2.66 22.38 -2.63
N GLU A 191 3.75 21.73 -2.20
CA GLU A 191 4.94 22.36 -1.63
C GLU A 191 6.24 21.93 -2.35
N PRO A 192 6.36 22.09 -3.69
CA PRO A 192 7.58 21.73 -4.40
C PRO A 192 8.73 22.68 -4.05
N VAL A 193 9.94 22.12 -3.94
CA VAL A 193 11.19 22.87 -3.72
C VAL A 193 12.17 22.55 -4.85
N PRO A 194 12.25 23.41 -5.89
CA PRO A 194 13.13 23.17 -7.03
C PRO A 194 14.59 22.99 -6.62
N GLY A 195 15.20 21.89 -7.09
CA GLY A 195 16.60 21.57 -6.81
C GLY A 195 16.87 20.98 -5.42
N ASP A 196 15.84 20.73 -4.61
CA ASP A 196 15.94 20.07 -3.32
C ASP A 196 14.96 18.90 -3.25
N ASN A 197 15.40 17.73 -3.70
CA ASN A 197 14.59 16.51 -3.70
C ASN A 197 14.10 16.14 -2.30
N CYS A 198 14.88 16.49 -1.27
CA CYS A 198 14.47 16.17 0.07
C CYS A 198 13.35 17.09 0.51
N ALA A 199 13.50 18.40 0.43
CA ALA A 199 12.48 19.34 0.89
C ALA A 199 11.24 19.37 -0.02
N SER A 200 11.38 19.01 -1.29
CA SER A 200 10.28 19.05 -2.27
C SER A 200 9.17 18.05 -1.94
N ALA A 201 7.94 18.54 -1.86
CA ALA A 201 6.72 17.78 -1.60
C ALA A 201 5.59 18.27 -2.52
N PRO A 202 5.68 17.97 -3.85
CA PRO A 202 4.60 18.29 -4.77
C PRO A 202 3.33 17.49 -4.41
N ALA A 203 2.18 18.12 -4.60
CA ALA A 203 0.89 17.46 -4.46
C ALA A 203 0.77 16.28 -5.44
N ARG A 204 0.20 15.17 -4.97
CA ARG A 204 -0.26 14.05 -5.80
C ARG A 204 -1.68 13.67 -5.39
N PRO A 205 -2.69 14.38 -5.90
CA PRO A 205 -4.10 14.12 -5.58
C PRO A 205 -4.45 12.64 -5.76
N PHE A 206 -5.22 12.09 -4.82
CA PHE A 206 -5.73 10.71 -4.82
C PHE A 206 -4.71 9.57 -4.94
N LEU A 207 -3.40 9.84 -4.76
CA LEU A 207 -2.39 8.80 -4.94
C LEU A 207 -2.63 7.59 -4.03
N TYR A 208 -2.87 7.78 -2.73
CA TYR A 208 -3.03 6.65 -1.83
C TYR A 208 -4.37 5.93 -1.99
N GLU A 209 -5.41 6.61 -2.44
CA GLU A 209 -6.67 6.01 -2.84
C GLU A 209 -6.48 5.08 -4.04
N GLY A 210 -5.74 5.56 -5.06
CA GLY A 210 -5.32 4.75 -6.21
C GLY A 210 -4.46 3.56 -5.77
N VAL A 211 -3.47 3.76 -4.90
CA VAL A 211 -2.64 2.65 -4.40
C VAL A 211 -3.47 1.61 -3.66
N PHE A 212 -4.43 1.99 -2.81
CA PHE A 212 -5.33 1.02 -2.18
C PHE A 212 -6.11 0.19 -3.21
N ALA A 213 -6.58 0.82 -4.28
CA ALA A 213 -7.27 0.13 -5.38
C ALA A 213 -6.33 -0.82 -6.14
N HIS A 214 -5.13 -0.34 -6.49
CA HIS A 214 -4.10 -1.12 -7.17
C HIS A 214 -3.73 -2.38 -6.37
N GLU A 215 -3.40 -2.24 -5.08
CA GLU A 215 -2.99 -3.39 -4.26
C GLU A 215 -4.14 -4.35 -3.94
N TYR A 216 -5.37 -3.84 -3.84
CA TYR A 216 -6.52 -4.72 -3.67
C TYR A 216 -6.76 -5.55 -4.93
N GLN A 217 -6.59 -4.97 -6.12
CA GLN A 217 -6.70 -5.73 -7.37
C GLN A 217 -5.66 -6.85 -7.43
N HIS A 218 -4.39 -6.61 -7.09
CA HIS A 218 -3.37 -7.68 -7.00
C HIS A 218 -3.80 -8.82 -6.07
N LEU A 219 -4.38 -8.47 -4.92
CA LEU A 219 -4.89 -9.44 -3.95
C LEU A 219 -6.03 -10.29 -4.54
N LEU A 220 -6.95 -9.66 -5.28
CA LEU A 220 -8.03 -10.37 -5.97
C LEU A 220 -7.50 -11.27 -7.08
N GLU A 221 -6.54 -10.78 -7.87
CA GLU A 221 -5.94 -11.49 -9.00
C GLU A 221 -5.31 -12.81 -8.56
N TYR A 222 -4.63 -12.82 -7.41
CA TYR A 222 -4.05 -14.04 -6.83
C TYR A 222 -5.05 -15.19 -6.65
N TYR A 223 -6.33 -14.87 -6.45
CA TYR A 223 -7.40 -15.87 -6.31
C TYR A 223 -8.09 -16.23 -7.63
N GLU A 224 -7.82 -15.52 -8.72
CA GLU A 224 -8.29 -15.81 -10.07
C GLU A 224 -7.20 -16.56 -10.87
N ASP A 225 -5.99 -16.01 -10.95
CA ASP A 225 -4.86 -16.56 -11.69
C ASP A 225 -3.53 -16.25 -10.99
N VAL A 226 -2.98 -17.27 -10.31
CA VAL A 226 -1.72 -17.17 -9.57
C VAL A 226 -0.48 -17.04 -10.47
N ASP A 227 -0.60 -17.37 -11.77
CA ASP A 227 0.50 -17.32 -12.74
C ASP A 227 0.27 -16.33 -13.90
N GLU A 228 -0.63 -15.37 -13.71
CA GLU A 228 -0.87 -14.31 -14.70
C GLU A 228 0.41 -13.54 -15.04
N THR A 229 0.51 -13.17 -16.31
CA THR A 229 1.61 -12.41 -16.86
C THR A 229 1.67 -11.02 -16.23
N ILE A 230 2.86 -10.61 -15.79
CA ILE A 230 3.12 -9.33 -15.11
C ILE A 230 2.48 -8.13 -15.81
N TRP A 231 2.58 -8.06 -17.14
CA TRP A 231 1.98 -6.96 -17.90
C TRP A 231 0.46 -6.87 -17.73
N VAL A 232 -0.22 -8.00 -17.68
CA VAL A 232 -1.67 -8.04 -17.50
C VAL A 232 -2.01 -7.75 -16.04
N ASN A 233 -1.31 -8.39 -15.10
CA ASN A 233 -1.56 -8.19 -13.66
C ASN A 233 -1.43 -6.70 -13.26
N GLU A 234 -0.27 -6.10 -13.49
CA GLU A 234 -0.04 -4.68 -13.20
C GLU A 234 -0.96 -3.76 -14.02
N GLY A 235 -1.25 -4.13 -15.27
CA GLY A 235 -2.16 -3.36 -16.13
C GLY A 235 -3.61 -3.37 -15.63
N LEU A 236 -4.08 -4.48 -15.04
CA LEU A 236 -5.38 -4.56 -14.39
C LEU A 236 -5.39 -3.77 -13.08
N SER A 237 -4.31 -3.79 -12.32
CA SER A 237 -4.15 -3.01 -11.09
C SER A 237 -4.13 -1.49 -11.36
N ASP A 238 -3.44 -1.04 -12.42
CA ASP A 238 -3.52 0.34 -12.89
C ASP A 238 -4.92 0.70 -13.42
N TRP A 239 -5.57 -0.23 -14.10
CA TRP A 239 -6.94 -0.01 -14.53
C TRP A 239 -7.92 0.08 -13.35
N ALA A 240 -7.68 -0.62 -12.24
CA ALA A 240 -8.50 -0.55 -11.03
C ALA A 240 -8.55 0.87 -10.44
N GLN A 241 -7.45 1.62 -10.52
CA GLN A 241 -7.39 3.03 -10.12
C GLN A 241 -8.32 3.91 -10.96
N THR A 242 -8.40 3.64 -12.26
CA THR A 242 -9.33 4.32 -13.17
C THR A 242 -10.77 3.88 -12.93
N LEU A 243 -10.98 2.58 -12.71
CA LEU A 243 -12.29 1.98 -12.45
C LEU A 243 -12.96 2.57 -11.20
N THR A 244 -12.17 2.79 -10.15
CA THR A 244 -12.60 3.41 -8.88
C THR A 244 -12.67 4.94 -8.95
N GLY A 245 -12.18 5.54 -10.03
CA GLY A 245 -12.27 6.98 -10.31
C GLY A 245 -11.20 7.83 -9.66
N TYR A 246 -10.13 7.24 -9.12
CA TYR A 246 -9.01 7.97 -8.52
C TYR A 246 -7.95 8.40 -9.53
N VAL A 247 -7.92 7.78 -10.72
CA VAL A 247 -7.01 8.12 -11.81
C VAL A 247 -7.80 8.36 -13.10
N ASP A 248 -7.48 9.45 -13.80
CA ASP A 248 -7.91 9.70 -15.18
C ASP A 248 -6.68 9.80 -16.08
N PRO A 249 -6.38 8.76 -16.89
CA PRO A 249 -5.18 8.75 -17.74
C PRO A 249 -5.25 9.74 -18.91
N SER A 250 -6.38 10.45 -19.10
CA SER A 250 -6.51 11.51 -20.09
C SER A 250 -6.01 12.88 -19.62
N VAL A 251 -5.76 13.03 -18.31
CA VAL A 251 -5.23 14.26 -17.71
C VAL A 251 -3.79 14.48 -18.19
N PRO A 252 -3.44 15.67 -18.71
CA PRO A 252 -2.11 15.92 -19.26
C PRO A 252 -1.05 16.16 -18.18
N ILE A 253 0.22 15.92 -18.53
CA ILE A 253 1.41 16.01 -17.64
C ILE A 253 1.67 17.41 -17.04
N ASP A 254 0.99 18.45 -17.52
CA ASP A 254 1.06 19.82 -17.01
C ASP A 254 -0.05 20.17 -16.02
N ASP A 255 -0.99 19.26 -15.78
CA ASP A 255 -2.04 19.37 -14.77
C ASP A 255 -1.63 18.63 -13.49
N ILE A 256 -2.00 19.14 -12.31
CA ILE A 256 -1.62 18.57 -11.01
C ILE A 256 -2.29 17.22 -10.74
N ASP A 257 -3.44 16.98 -11.39
CA ASP A 257 -4.20 15.74 -11.27
C ASP A 257 -3.64 14.61 -12.17
N PHE A 258 -2.51 14.82 -12.85
CA PHE A 258 -1.93 13.80 -13.72
C PHE A 258 -1.46 12.59 -12.92
N ASP A 259 -1.70 11.40 -13.45
CA ASP A 259 -1.16 10.17 -12.87
C ASP A 259 0.30 9.96 -13.29
N SER A 260 1.18 9.72 -12.32
CA SER A 260 2.59 9.50 -12.59
C SER A 260 2.89 8.25 -13.43
N HIS A 261 1.99 7.26 -13.48
CA HIS A 261 2.16 6.11 -14.40
C HIS A 261 2.05 6.52 -15.87
N ILE A 262 1.28 7.59 -16.19
CA ILE A 262 1.15 8.03 -17.59
C ILE A 262 2.44 8.67 -18.12
N GLN A 263 3.29 9.19 -17.23
CA GLN A 263 4.59 9.74 -17.59
C GLN A 263 5.44 8.69 -18.31
N CYS A 264 5.24 7.41 -18.02
CA CYS A 264 5.95 6.31 -18.65
C CYS A 264 5.63 6.18 -20.15
N PHE A 265 4.43 6.57 -20.59
CA PHE A 265 4.09 6.60 -22.02
C PHE A 265 4.78 7.73 -22.78
N LEU A 266 5.34 8.71 -22.07
CA LEU A 266 6.17 9.77 -22.66
C LEU A 266 7.58 9.26 -23.02
N GLY A 267 7.99 8.10 -22.50
CA GLY A 267 9.27 7.47 -22.81
C GLY A 267 10.46 8.39 -22.50
N TYR A 268 11.27 8.69 -23.53
CA TYR A 268 12.46 9.53 -23.41
C TYR A 268 12.20 11.03 -23.27
N LEU A 269 10.94 11.48 -23.31
CA LEU A 269 10.63 12.91 -23.34
C LEU A 269 10.85 13.60 -21.98
N GLY A 270 10.66 12.91 -20.85
CA GLY A 270 10.93 13.42 -19.50
C GLY A 270 10.54 14.89 -19.31
N ILE A 271 9.23 15.17 -19.31
CA ILE A 271 8.69 16.54 -19.39
C ILE A 271 8.60 17.16 -18.00
N GLU A 272 9.42 18.18 -17.75
CA GLU A 272 9.34 19.02 -16.54
C GLU A 272 8.19 20.03 -16.69
N THR A 273 7.30 20.06 -15.71
CA THR A 273 6.18 21.02 -15.62
C THR A 273 6.03 21.47 -14.16
N PRO A 274 5.23 22.52 -13.85
CA PRO A 274 4.90 22.83 -12.47
C PRO A 274 4.26 21.65 -11.72
N ALA A 275 3.42 20.87 -12.39
CA ALA A 275 2.82 19.65 -11.85
C ALA A 275 3.81 18.48 -11.74
N ASN A 276 4.79 18.41 -12.64
CA ASN A 276 5.84 17.39 -12.66
C ASN A 276 7.24 18.01 -12.46
N PRO A 277 7.56 18.51 -11.26
CA PRO A 277 8.80 19.24 -11.01
C PRO A 277 10.05 18.35 -11.01
N ASN A 278 9.88 17.03 -10.90
CA ASN A 278 10.96 16.05 -10.83
C ASN A 278 10.75 14.94 -11.89
N PRO A 279 10.80 15.27 -13.20
CA PRO A 279 10.48 14.32 -14.25
C PRO A 279 11.50 13.18 -14.29
N ARG A 280 11.00 11.98 -14.57
CA ARG A 280 11.81 10.80 -14.81
C ARG A 280 11.79 10.44 -16.28
N LYS A 281 12.96 10.03 -16.78
CA LYS A 281 13.08 9.44 -18.13
C LYS A 281 12.90 7.94 -17.98
N GLY A 282 12.03 7.35 -18.77
CA GLY A 282 11.85 5.90 -18.78
C GLY A 282 10.60 5.45 -19.53
N GLY A 283 10.53 4.16 -19.85
CA GLY A 283 9.37 3.53 -20.49
C GLY A 283 8.46 2.79 -19.50
N PRO A 284 7.26 2.35 -19.93
CA PRO A 284 6.30 1.64 -19.06
C PRO A 284 6.90 0.47 -18.30
N ARG A 285 7.88 -0.22 -18.90
CA ARG A 285 8.53 -1.39 -18.32
C ARG A 285 9.45 -1.10 -17.13
N GLU A 286 10.06 0.08 -17.07
CA GLU A 286 11.05 0.39 -16.04
C GLU A 286 10.40 0.74 -14.69
N LEU A 287 9.11 1.04 -14.69
CA LEU A 287 8.31 1.19 -13.46
C LEU A 287 7.70 -0.15 -13.01
N LEU A 288 7.23 -0.99 -13.94
CA LEU A 288 6.78 -2.37 -13.65
C LEU A 288 7.86 -3.18 -12.92
N ASP A 289 9.10 -3.12 -13.41
CA ASP A 289 10.24 -3.81 -12.79
C ASP A 289 10.66 -3.21 -11.42
N ALA A 290 10.20 -1.98 -11.09
CA ALA A 290 10.48 -1.27 -9.83
C ALA A 290 9.37 -1.44 -8.77
N MET A 291 8.15 -1.79 -9.19
CA MET A 291 7.03 -2.21 -8.33
C MET A 291 7.15 -3.69 -7.96
N GLU A 292 7.80 -4.52 -8.80
CA GLU A 292 7.76 -5.98 -8.70
C GLU A 292 9.04 -6.64 -8.15
N ARG A 293 9.56 -6.20 -7.00
CA ARG A 293 10.42 -7.08 -6.20
C ARG A 293 9.84 -7.09 -4.79
N PRO A 294 9.37 -8.25 -4.28
CA PRO A 294 9.97 -9.59 -4.38
C PRO A 294 9.01 -10.70 -4.87
N ARG A 295 9.59 -11.71 -5.53
CA ARG A 295 9.00 -13.05 -5.71
C ARG A 295 9.42 -13.99 -4.59
#